data_AF-A0A832HP27-F1
#
_entry.id   AF-A0A832HP27-F1
#
_cell.length_a   1.000
_cell.length_b   1.000
_cell.length_c   1.000
_cell.angle_alpha   90.00
_cell.angle_beta   90.00
_cell.angle_gamma   90.00
#
_symmetry.space_group_name_H-M   'P 1'
#
loop_
_entity.id
_entity.type
_entity.pdbx_description
1 polymer ?
#
loop_
_entity_poly.entity_id
_entity_poly.type
_entity_poly.pdbx_seq_one_letter_code
_entity_poly.pdbx_strand_id
1 'polypeptide(L)'
;MREIRQSGSEGGVALTPPSLPLSPLANRSDDRVEKYLDEIQRRARQGKCFHRPGLGVREFAADFDWVDSDPDVALARRAAELGHLPNQFNEDLGLMLYDVFDARERAHGFRWLRTEEIDACERDLDTALVSLKNGEQTKRRKEDSANRRRWTGKLIKPQPAFFHARIENSKLDCHPDRVQILTPTIGGH
;
A
#
# COMPACT_ATOMS: atom_id res chain seq x y z
N MET A 1 -31.97 19.26 -44.02
CA MET A 1 -31.97 17.84 -44.45
C MET A 1 -30.62 17.28 -44.00
N ARG A 2 -30.44 16.52 -42.93
CA ARG A 2 -31.31 15.83 -41.95
C ARG A 2 -30.61 15.90 -40.59
N GLU A 3 -31.41 15.90 -39.53
CA GLU A 3 -31.00 15.54 -38.17
C GLU A 3 -30.33 14.16 -38.15
N ILE A 4 -29.32 14.00 -37.31
CA ILE A 4 -29.06 12.72 -36.63
C ILE A 4 -28.90 13.06 -35.15
N ARG A 5 -30.01 12.92 -34.41
CA ARG A 5 -29.98 12.62 -32.98
C ARG A 5 -29.31 11.25 -32.82
N GLN A 6 -28.22 11.19 -32.08
CA GLN A 6 -27.82 9.96 -31.40
C GLN A 6 -27.75 10.24 -29.90
N SER A 7 -28.86 9.89 -29.27
CA SER A 7 -28.92 9.45 -27.88
C SER A 7 -27.97 8.26 -27.68
N GLY A 8 -26.87 8.51 -26.99
CA GLY A 8 -25.98 7.49 -26.46
C GLY A 8 -25.79 7.74 -24.98
N SER A 9 -26.73 7.26 -24.18
CA SER A 9 -26.62 7.15 -22.72
C SER A 9 -25.60 6.05 -22.42
N GLU A 10 -24.31 6.37 -22.52
CA GLU A 10 -23.28 5.53 -21.92
C GLU A 10 -23.26 5.85 -20.43
N GLY A 11 -23.81 4.93 -19.63
CA GLY A 11 -23.62 4.88 -18.20
C GLY A 11 -22.14 4.60 -17.90
N GLY A 12 -21.32 5.64 -18.04
CA GLY A 12 -19.98 5.64 -17.49
C GLY A 12 -20.11 5.49 -15.99
N VAL A 13 -19.79 4.30 -15.48
CA VAL A 13 -19.49 4.12 -14.07
C VAL A 13 -18.37 5.10 -13.79
N ALA A 14 -18.70 6.24 -13.19
CA ALA A 14 -17.71 7.21 -12.76
C ALA A 14 -16.80 6.47 -11.80
N LEU A 15 -15.65 6.02 -12.28
CA LEU A 15 -14.60 5.43 -11.47
C LEU A 15 -14.29 6.49 -10.42
N THR A 16 -14.79 6.26 -9.21
CA THR A 16 -14.57 7.16 -8.10
C THR A 16 -13.05 7.25 -7.95
N PRO A 17 -12.45 8.45 -7.96
CA PRO A 17 -11.01 8.58 -7.89
C PRO A 17 -10.54 7.85 -6.63
N PRO A 18 -9.42 7.11 -6.70
CA PRO A 18 -8.96 6.32 -5.57
C PRO A 18 -8.76 7.25 -4.37
N SER A 19 -9.53 7.00 -3.31
CA SER A 19 -9.50 7.77 -2.07
C SER A 19 -8.84 6.94 -0.96
N LEU A 20 -8.14 7.60 -0.05
CA LEU A 20 -7.41 7.01 1.06
C LEU A 20 -8.18 7.26 2.35
N PRO A 21 -8.74 6.20 2.98
CA PRO A 21 -9.37 6.31 4.27
C PRO A 21 -8.30 6.58 5.35
N LEU A 22 -8.53 7.60 6.16
CA LEU A 22 -7.60 8.03 7.20
C LEU A 22 -8.13 7.77 8.60
N SER A 23 -7.21 7.79 9.56
CA SER A 23 -7.59 7.77 10.98
C SER A 23 -8.39 9.04 11.35
N PRO A 24 -9.24 8.98 12.39
CA PRO A 24 -10.01 10.14 12.88
C PRO A 24 -9.16 11.31 13.40
N LEU A 25 -7.85 11.11 13.58
CA LEU A 25 -6.91 12.17 13.94
C LEU A 25 -6.65 13.13 12.76
N ALA A 26 -6.98 12.71 11.54
CA ALA A 26 -6.89 13.57 10.37
C ALA A 26 -8.10 14.51 10.30
N ASN A 27 -7.88 15.72 9.77
CA ASN A 27 -8.96 16.70 9.56
C ASN A 27 -10.07 16.20 8.62
N ARG A 28 -9.79 15.22 7.77
CA ARG A 28 -10.77 14.53 6.92
C ARG A 28 -10.58 13.03 7.05
N SER A 29 -11.69 12.29 7.07
CA SER A 29 -11.66 10.81 7.16
C SER A 29 -11.39 10.13 5.83
N ASP A 30 -11.51 10.85 4.72
CA ASP A 30 -11.17 10.39 3.37
C ASP A 30 -10.50 11.54 2.60
N ASP A 31 -9.37 11.26 1.94
CA ASP A 31 -8.66 12.21 1.10
C ASP A 31 -8.25 11.54 -0.22
N ARG A 32 -7.96 12.34 -1.25
CA ARG A 32 -7.58 11.81 -2.57
C ARG A 32 -6.13 11.34 -2.58
N VAL A 33 -5.85 10.24 -3.28
CA VAL A 33 -4.48 9.72 -3.45
C VAL A 33 -3.52 10.77 -4.03
N GLU A 34 -3.97 11.59 -4.99
CA GLU A 34 -3.10 12.56 -5.68
C GLU A 34 -2.49 13.57 -4.70
N LYS A 35 -3.26 14.01 -3.69
CA LYS A 35 -2.78 14.93 -2.64
C LYS A 35 -1.56 14.37 -1.89
N TYR A 36 -1.54 13.07 -1.61
CA TYR A 36 -0.43 12.43 -0.90
C TYR A 36 0.78 12.24 -1.81
N LEU A 37 0.54 11.91 -3.07
CA LEU A 37 1.60 11.82 -4.07
C LEU A 37 2.29 13.18 -4.23
N ASP A 38 1.52 14.26 -4.36
CA ASP A 38 2.02 15.63 -4.44
C ASP A 38 2.82 16.02 -3.19
N GLU A 39 2.33 15.66 -2.00
CA GLU A 39 3.01 15.93 -0.73
C GLU A 39 4.34 15.16 -0.62
N ILE A 40 4.38 13.89 -1.05
CA ILE A 40 5.61 13.09 -1.09
C ILE A 40 6.61 13.73 -2.06
N GLN A 41 6.18 14.05 -3.30
CA GLN A 41 7.05 14.66 -4.30
C GLN A 41 7.61 16.00 -3.83
N ARG A 42 6.76 16.87 -3.26
CA ARG A 42 7.17 18.17 -2.72
C ARG A 42 8.19 18.03 -1.60
N ARG A 43 7.99 17.08 -0.69
CA ARG A 43 8.92 16.81 0.41
C ARG A 43 10.23 16.21 -0.10
N ALA A 44 10.16 15.26 -1.02
CA ALA A 44 11.32 14.61 -1.62
C ALA A 44 12.25 15.63 -2.31
N ARG A 45 11.68 16.49 -3.16
CA ARG A 45 12.42 17.60 -3.81
C ARG A 45 13.05 18.61 -2.85
N GLN A 46 12.49 18.74 -1.64
CA GLN A 46 13.01 19.63 -0.61
C GLN A 46 13.95 18.92 0.37
N GLY A 47 14.21 17.62 0.20
CA GLY A 47 14.96 16.79 1.15
C GLY A 47 14.29 16.66 2.52
N LYS A 48 12.98 16.91 2.61
CA LYS A 48 12.24 16.88 3.88
C LYS A 48 11.73 15.47 4.16
N CYS A 49 11.97 14.98 5.37
CA CYS A 49 11.46 13.71 5.85
C CYS A 49 10.96 13.86 7.29
N PHE A 50 10.02 13.00 7.70
CA PHE A 50 9.57 12.97 9.10
C PHE A 50 10.62 12.31 10.00
N HIS A 51 11.18 11.20 9.52
CA HIS A 51 12.36 10.55 10.09
C HIS A 51 13.42 10.42 9.01
N ARG A 52 14.70 10.64 9.37
CA ARG A 52 15.82 10.47 8.45
C ARG A 52 15.88 9.00 8.02
N PRO A 53 15.81 8.67 6.71
CA PRO A 53 15.88 7.30 6.25
C PRO A 53 17.28 6.73 6.50
N GLY A 54 17.36 5.42 6.73
CA GLY A 54 18.60 4.70 6.99
C GLY A 54 18.80 3.54 6.01
N LEU A 55 20.06 3.26 5.65
CA LEU A 55 20.45 2.12 4.83
C LEU A 55 20.61 0.87 5.70
N GLY A 56 19.50 0.18 5.96
CA GLY A 56 19.44 -1.04 6.76
C GLY A 56 19.41 -0.80 8.26
N VAL A 57 20.33 0.01 8.78
CA VAL A 57 20.40 0.39 10.21
C VAL A 57 20.35 1.92 10.40
N ARG A 58 20.18 2.40 11.64
CA ARG A 58 19.93 3.83 11.94
C ARG A 58 21.19 4.69 11.88
N GLU A 59 22.34 4.06 11.98
CA GLU A 59 23.67 4.66 11.98
C GLU A 59 24.06 5.16 10.59
N PHE A 60 23.56 4.52 9.53
CA PHE A 60 23.86 4.88 8.15
C PHE A 60 22.70 5.64 7.54
N ALA A 61 22.78 6.97 7.62
CA ALA A 61 21.79 7.82 7.00
C ALA A 61 21.77 7.69 5.47
N ALA A 62 20.58 7.63 4.89
CA ALA A 62 20.36 7.65 3.46
C ALA A 62 20.05 9.08 3.00
N ASP A 63 20.83 9.59 2.06
CA ASP A 63 20.47 10.80 1.31
C ASP A 63 19.63 10.39 0.09
N PHE A 64 18.62 11.20 -0.22
CA PHE A 64 17.65 10.90 -1.27
C PHE A 64 17.26 12.17 -2.02
N ASP A 65 16.83 11.99 -3.26
CA ASP A 65 16.29 13.04 -4.11
C ASP A 65 15.14 12.50 -4.95
N TRP A 66 14.26 13.38 -5.42
CA TRP A 66 13.17 13.01 -6.31
C TRP A 66 13.68 12.89 -7.74
N VAL A 67 13.32 11.81 -8.42
CA VAL A 67 13.68 11.57 -9.82
C VAL A 67 12.43 11.79 -10.69
N ASP A 68 12.44 12.85 -11.50
CA ASP A 68 11.34 13.18 -12.43
C ASP A 68 11.42 12.40 -13.76
N SER A 69 12.61 11.92 -14.12
CA SER A 69 12.83 11.16 -15.35
C SER A 69 12.53 9.68 -15.16
N ASP A 70 12.42 8.96 -16.27
CA ASP A 70 12.41 7.51 -16.27
C ASP A 70 13.58 6.96 -15.41
N PRO A 71 13.33 5.97 -14.53
CA PRO A 71 14.35 5.40 -13.65
C PRO A 71 15.58 4.90 -14.39
N ASP A 72 15.42 4.34 -15.60
CA ASP A 72 16.52 3.82 -16.40
C ASP A 72 17.42 4.95 -16.91
N VAL A 73 16.82 6.09 -17.27
CA VAL A 73 17.58 7.29 -17.68
C VAL A 73 18.36 7.86 -16.51
N ALA A 74 17.76 7.92 -15.32
CA ALA A 74 18.43 8.40 -14.12
C ALA A 74 19.60 7.47 -13.71
N LEU A 75 19.40 6.16 -13.80
CA LEU A 75 20.44 5.16 -13.53
C LEU A 75 21.59 5.28 -14.52
N ALA A 76 21.30 5.39 -15.82
CA ALA A 76 22.31 5.55 -16.86
C ALA A 76 23.14 6.83 -16.66
N ARG A 77 22.48 7.95 -16.31
CA ARG A 77 23.16 9.22 -15.98
C ARG A 77 24.12 9.03 -14.81
N ARG A 78 23.67 8.38 -13.73
CA ARG A 78 24.51 8.13 -12.55
C ARG A 78 25.65 7.17 -12.81
N ALA A 79 25.44 6.13 -13.60
CA ALA A 79 26.52 5.23 -14.03
C ALA A 79 27.59 6.00 -14.80
N ALA A 80 27.21 6.87 -15.74
CA ALA A 80 28.13 7.71 -16.50
C ALA A 80 28.91 8.69 -15.61
N GLU A 81 28.26 9.34 -14.64
CA GLU A 81 28.92 10.23 -13.67
C GLU A 81 29.97 9.50 -12.81
N LEU A 82 29.76 8.21 -12.53
CA LEU A 82 30.69 7.35 -11.79
C LEU A 82 31.73 6.65 -12.67
N GLY A 83 31.70 6.86 -13.99
CA GLY A 83 32.60 6.20 -14.94
C GLY A 83 32.31 4.72 -15.16
N HIS A 84 31.10 4.25 -14.85
CA HIS A 84 30.66 2.87 -15.08
C HIS A 84 29.96 2.73 -16.43
N LEU A 85 30.25 1.64 -17.14
CA LEU A 85 29.51 1.28 -18.34
C LEU A 85 28.14 0.71 -17.94
N PRO A 86 27.05 1.04 -18.67
CA PRO A 86 25.76 0.45 -18.43
C PRO A 86 25.82 -1.08 -18.62
N ASN A 87 25.01 -1.82 -17.87
CA ASN A 87 24.79 -3.25 -18.01
C ASN A 87 26.01 -4.17 -17.75
N GLN A 88 27.05 -3.67 -17.08
CA GLN A 88 28.28 -4.44 -16.86
C GLN A 88 28.17 -5.53 -15.78
N PHE A 89 27.20 -5.44 -14.87
CA PHE A 89 27.10 -6.33 -13.72
C PHE A 89 26.07 -7.43 -13.95
N ASN A 90 26.53 -8.68 -13.90
CA ASN A 90 25.70 -9.87 -13.85
C ASN A 90 26.20 -10.72 -12.69
N GLU A 91 25.37 -10.93 -11.67
CA GLU A 91 25.75 -11.65 -10.47
C GLU A 91 24.54 -12.40 -9.90
N ASP A 92 24.78 -13.64 -9.48
CA ASP A 92 23.78 -14.41 -8.75
C ASP A 92 24.04 -14.22 -7.24
N LEU A 93 23.19 -13.42 -6.60
CA LEU A 93 23.28 -13.11 -5.17
C LEU A 93 22.73 -14.24 -4.30
N GLY A 94 22.06 -15.23 -4.92
CA GLY A 94 21.44 -16.35 -4.23
C GLY A 94 20.20 -15.94 -3.44
N LEU A 95 19.97 -16.59 -2.30
CA LEU A 95 18.76 -16.38 -1.50
C LEU A 95 18.85 -15.07 -0.72
N MET A 96 17.91 -14.15 -0.97
CA MET A 96 17.80 -12.86 -0.27
C MET A 96 16.43 -12.67 0.37
N LEU A 97 16.38 -11.88 1.45
CA LEU A 97 15.13 -11.48 2.09
C LEU A 97 14.38 -10.52 1.15
N TYR A 98 13.11 -10.83 0.87
CA TYR A 98 12.20 -10.00 0.10
C TYR A 98 11.48 -8.98 1.02
N ASP A 99 10.69 -9.49 1.96
CA ASP A 99 9.95 -8.71 2.97
C ASP A 99 9.60 -9.64 4.14
N VAL A 100 9.09 -9.07 5.23
CA VAL A 100 8.57 -9.77 6.41
C VAL A 100 7.07 -10.08 6.26
N PHE A 101 6.48 -9.76 5.12
CA PHE A 101 5.09 -10.05 4.79
C PHE A 101 5.00 -10.58 3.37
N ASP A 102 4.08 -11.50 3.13
CA ASP A 102 3.77 -11.93 1.77
C ASP A 102 3.17 -10.75 0.98
N ALA A 103 3.71 -10.50 -0.22
CA ALA A 103 3.30 -9.36 -1.05
C ALA A 103 1.82 -9.40 -1.44
N ARG A 104 1.28 -10.60 -1.68
CA ARG A 104 -0.12 -10.80 -2.09
C ARG A 104 -1.04 -10.69 -0.89
N GLU A 105 -0.64 -11.26 0.25
CA GLU A 105 -1.40 -11.09 1.48
C GLU A 105 -1.40 -9.62 1.94
N ARG A 106 -0.30 -8.89 1.80
CA ARG A 106 -0.23 -7.45 2.12
C ARG A 106 -1.18 -6.62 1.27
N ALA A 107 -1.33 -6.94 -0.01
CA ALA A 107 -2.25 -6.24 -0.92
C ALA A 107 -3.73 -6.40 -0.51
N HIS A 108 -4.10 -7.52 0.11
CA HIS A 108 -5.49 -7.85 0.46
C HIS A 108 -5.79 -7.80 1.97
N GLY A 109 -4.75 -7.79 2.81
CA GLY A 109 -4.85 -8.15 4.23
C GLY A 109 -5.33 -7.04 5.15
N PHE A 110 -5.34 -5.79 4.68
CA PHE A 110 -5.73 -4.66 5.52
C PHE A 110 -6.35 -3.53 4.69
N ARG A 111 -7.60 -3.21 4.99
CA ARG A 111 -8.32 -2.05 4.42
C ARG A 111 -9.14 -1.38 5.50
N TRP A 112 -8.93 -0.09 5.72
CA TRP A 112 -9.85 0.69 6.57
C TRP A 112 -11.25 0.72 5.94
N LEU A 113 -12.27 0.58 6.78
CA LEU A 113 -13.65 0.75 6.37
C LEU A 113 -13.89 2.21 5.99
N ARG A 114 -14.69 2.43 4.93
CA ARG A 114 -15.18 3.76 4.56
C ARG A 114 -16.18 4.25 5.60
N THR A 115 -16.36 5.56 5.68
CA THR A 115 -17.36 6.18 6.56
C THR A 115 -18.74 5.56 6.35
N GLU A 116 -19.15 5.34 5.10
CA GLU A 116 -20.45 4.73 4.76
C GLU A 116 -20.59 3.29 5.29
N GLU A 117 -19.51 2.50 5.24
CA GLU A 117 -19.49 1.12 5.75
C GLU A 117 -19.51 1.11 7.29
N ILE A 118 -18.84 2.08 7.91
CA ILE A 118 -18.85 2.30 9.36
C ILE A 118 -20.27 2.66 9.81
N ASP A 119 -20.93 3.58 9.11
CA ASP A 119 -22.29 4.04 9.41
C ASP A 119 -23.34 2.94 9.14
N ALA A 120 -23.14 2.11 8.11
CA ALA A 120 -23.95 0.92 7.88
C ALA A 120 -23.86 -0.07 9.05
N CYS A 121 -22.65 -0.36 9.53
CA CYS A 121 -22.45 -1.21 10.70
C CYS A 121 -23.12 -0.64 11.96
N GLU A 122 -23.10 0.69 12.15
CA GLU A 122 -23.81 1.33 13.28
C GLU A 122 -25.32 1.12 13.20
N ARG A 123 -25.90 1.33 12.01
CA ARG A 123 -27.33 1.12 11.77
C ARG A 123 -27.77 -0.33 11.99
N ASP A 124 -26.96 -1.29 11.53
CA ASP A 124 -27.23 -2.71 11.73
C ASP A 124 -27.20 -3.07 13.22
N LEU A 125 -26.26 -2.50 13.97
CA LEU A 125 -26.18 -2.68 15.41
C LEU A 125 -27.39 -2.06 16.12
N ASP A 126 -27.74 -0.81 15.82
CA ASP A 126 -28.90 -0.16 16.42
C ASP A 126 -30.20 -0.93 16.11
N THR A 127 -30.34 -1.46 14.89
CA THR A 127 -31.47 -2.33 14.51
C THR A 127 -31.50 -3.61 15.34
N ALA A 128 -30.35 -4.26 15.55
CA ALA A 128 -30.25 -5.46 16.38
C ALA A 128 -30.62 -5.17 17.85
N LEU A 129 -30.27 -3.97 18.37
CA LEU A 129 -30.56 -3.57 19.74
C LEU A 129 -32.05 -3.33 20.02
N VAL A 130 -32.83 -2.88 19.04
CA VAL A 130 -34.27 -2.60 19.22
C VAL A 130 -35.04 -3.84 19.72
N SER A 131 -34.59 -5.04 19.36
CA SER A 131 -35.20 -6.31 19.75
C SER A 131 -34.84 -6.79 21.17
N LEU A 132 -33.85 -6.17 21.83
CA LEU A 132 -33.30 -6.62 23.11
C LEU A 132 -33.86 -5.83 24.30
N LYS A 133 -33.80 -6.41 25.51
CA LYS A 133 -34.16 -5.70 26.74
C LYS A 133 -33.08 -4.67 27.12
N ASN A 134 -33.45 -3.59 27.80
CA ASN A 134 -32.54 -2.46 28.13
C ASN A 134 -31.18 -2.88 28.76
N GLY A 135 -31.17 -3.90 29.63
CA GLY A 135 -29.93 -4.43 30.23
C GLY A 135 -29.03 -5.19 29.24
N GLU A 136 -29.62 -5.94 28.31
CA GLU A 136 -28.91 -6.64 27.24
C GLU A 136 -28.40 -5.67 26.18
N GLN A 137 -29.16 -4.60 25.90
CA GLN A 137 -28.74 -3.54 24.99
C GLN A 137 -27.44 -2.85 25.46
N THR A 138 -27.36 -2.55 26.77
CA THR A 138 -26.19 -1.88 27.35
C THR A 138 -24.95 -2.79 27.30
N LYS A 139 -25.14 -4.07 27.59
CA LYS A 139 -24.07 -5.08 27.47
C LYS A 139 -23.58 -5.19 26.02
N ARG A 140 -24.49 -5.24 25.05
CA ARG A 140 -24.16 -5.39 23.63
C ARG A 140 -23.45 -4.16 23.05
N ARG A 141 -23.86 -2.94 23.44
CA ARG A 141 -23.13 -1.71 23.09
C ARG A 141 -21.71 -1.68 23.66
N LYS A 142 -21.51 -2.21 24.87
CA LYS A 142 -20.18 -2.30 25.51
C LYS A 142 -19.29 -3.34 24.84
N GLU A 143 -19.86 -4.49 24.43
CA GLU A 143 -19.14 -5.52 23.68
C GLU A 143 -18.72 -5.03 22.29
N ASP A 144 -19.62 -4.33 21.59
CA ASP A 144 -19.30 -3.78 20.28
C ASP A 144 -18.24 -2.69 20.37
N SER A 145 -18.37 -1.71 21.27
CA SER A 145 -17.37 -0.65 21.40
C SER A 145 -15.97 -1.19 21.72
N ALA A 146 -15.88 -2.30 22.46
CA ALA A 146 -14.61 -2.98 22.73
C ALA A 146 -14.05 -3.74 21.51
N ASN A 147 -14.91 -4.29 20.65
CA ASN A 147 -14.52 -5.12 19.51
C ASN A 147 -14.67 -4.43 18.14
N ARG A 148 -15.03 -3.15 18.11
CA ARG A 148 -15.37 -2.43 16.89
C ARG A 148 -14.17 -2.30 15.97
N ARG A 149 -14.12 -3.15 14.94
CA ARG A 149 -13.08 -3.13 13.92
C ARG A 149 -13.40 -2.02 12.93
N ARG A 150 -12.51 -1.04 12.81
CA ARG A 150 -12.58 0.01 11.78
C ARG A 150 -11.90 -0.39 10.47
N TRP A 151 -11.51 -1.64 10.36
CA TRP A 151 -10.77 -2.19 9.24
C TRP A 151 -11.29 -3.60 8.93
N THR A 152 -11.10 -3.99 7.68
CA THR A 152 -11.37 -5.34 7.17
C THR A 152 -10.07 -5.99 6.76
N GLY A 153 -10.02 -7.31 6.89
CA GLY A 153 -8.88 -8.10 6.50
C GLY A 153 -8.49 -9.15 7.53
N LYS A 154 -7.53 -9.98 7.15
CA LYS A 154 -6.95 -11.00 8.02
C LYS A 154 -5.72 -10.38 8.68
N LEU A 155 -5.62 -10.52 10.01
CA LEU A 155 -4.37 -10.15 10.69
C LEU A 155 -3.28 -11.13 10.25
N ILE A 156 -2.33 -10.64 9.46
CA ILE A 156 -1.20 -11.43 8.96
C ILE A 156 -0.10 -11.39 10.01
N LYS A 157 0.42 -12.56 10.38
CA LYS A 157 1.60 -12.64 11.25
C LYS A 157 2.83 -12.34 10.40
N PRO A 158 3.81 -11.56 10.90
CA PRO A 158 5.06 -11.33 10.20
C PRO A 158 5.77 -12.66 9.94
N GLN A 159 6.13 -12.90 8.68
CA GLN A 159 6.84 -14.10 8.23
C GLN A 159 7.88 -13.70 7.17
N PRO A 160 9.15 -14.09 7.34
CA PRO A 160 10.18 -13.75 6.37
C PRO A 160 9.87 -14.45 5.05
N ALA A 161 9.72 -13.64 4.00
CA ALA A 161 9.61 -14.06 2.63
C ALA A 161 10.96 -13.88 1.95
N PHE A 162 11.43 -14.89 1.24
CA PHE A 162 12.70 -14.89 0.53
C PHE A 162 12.47 -14.99 -0.97
N PHE A 163 13.46 -14.62 -1.76
CA PHE A 163 13.48 -14.85 -3.20
C PHE A 163 14.91 -15.11 -3.65
N HIS A 164 15.06 -15.71 -4.83
CA HIS A 164 16.37 -15.88 -5.43
C HIS A 164 16.73 -14.61 -6.21
N ALA A 165 17.67 -13.83 -5.67
CA ALA A 165 18.07 -12.55 -6.23
C ALA A 165 19.17 -12.75 -7.27
N ARG A 166 18.90 -12.26 -8.49
CA ARG A 166 19.89 -12.24 -9.58
C ARG A 166 19.91 -10.86 -10.21
N ILE A 167 21.12 -10.34 -10.37
CA ILE A 167 21.37 -9.12 -11.12
C ILE A 167 21.67 -9.52 -12.56
N GLU A 168 20.91 -8.98 -13.49
CA GLU A 168 21.14 -9.10 -14.93
C GLU A 168 21.18 -7.70 -15.54
N ASN A 169 22.23 -7.40 -16.31
CA ASN A 169 22.45 -6.08 -16.92
C ASN A 169 22.35 -4.93 -15.89
N SER A 170 22.98 -5.10 -14.73
CA SER A 170 22.95 -4.15 -13.60
C SER A 170 21.54 -3.87 -13.04
N LYS A 171 20.55 -4.71 -13.34
CA LYS A 171 19.17 -4.62 -12.82
C LYS A 171 18.84 -5.86 -12.00
N LEU A 172 18.19 -5.66 -10.86
CA LEU A 172 17.65 -6.72 -10.03
C LEU A 172 16.14 -6.80 -10.26
N ASP A 173 15.66 -7.90 -10.81
CA ASP A 173 14.23 -8.14 -10.87
C ASP A 173 13.71 -8.53 -9.48
N CYS A 174 12.79 -7.72 -8.96
CA CYS A 174 12.17 -7.93 -7.65
C CYS A 174 10.65 -7.79 -7.69
N HIS A 175 10.03 -7.78 -8.87
CA HIS A 175 8.58 -7.65 -8.95
C HIS A 175 7.90 -8.96 -8.53
N PRO A 176 6.90 -8.95 -7.63
CA PRO A 176 6.32 -10.17 -7.06
C PRO A 176 5.63 -11.08 -8.09
N ASP A 177 5.24 -10.55 -9.25
CA ASP A 177 4.69 -11.35 -10.35
C ASP A 177 5.77 -11.94 -11.28
N ARG A 178 7.02 -11.46 -11.19
CA ARG A 178 8.14 -11.94 -11.99
C ARG A 178 9.08 -12.85 -11.20
N VAL A 179 9.15 -12.71 -9.89
CA VAL A 179 10.01 -13.52 -9.01
C VAL A 179 9.21 -14.54 -8.22
N GLN A 180 9.81 -15.71 -7.99
CA GLN A 180 9.23 -16.70 -7.08
C GLN A 180 9.57 -16.32 -5.63
N ILE A 181 8.53 -16.02 -4.85
CA ILE A 181 8.64 -15.75 -3.41
C ILE A 181 8.52 -17.09 -2.66
N LEU A 182 9.49 -17.34 -1.79
CA LEU A 182 9.62 -18.52 -0.94
C LEU A 182 9.29 -18.13 0.48
N THR A 183 8.27 -18.73 1.07
CA THR A 183 7.93 -18.56 2.48
C THR A 183 8.19 -19.86 3.23
N PRO A 184 8.70 -19.80 4.49
CA PRO A 184 8.84 -21.00 5.30
C PRO A 184 7.44 -21.57 5.56
N THR A 185 7.16 -22.74 4.99
CA THR A 185 5.91 -23.44 5.24
C THR A 185 5.82 -23.73 6.73
N ILE A 186 4.80 -23.19 7.42
CA ILE A 186 4.48 -23.55 8.80
C ILE A 186 3.95 -25.00 8.77
N GLY A 187 4.82 -25.99 8.65
CA GLY A 187 4.43 -27.39 8.49
C GLY A 187 5.40 -28.17 7.62
N GLY A 188 6.67 -28.23 8.02
CA GLY A 188 7.59 -29.29 7.60
C GLY A 188 7.80 -30.22 8.79
N HIS A 189 7.46 -31.49 8.61
CA HIS A 189 7.76 -32.60 9.53
C HIS A 189 9.27 -32.76 9.77
#